data_AF-A0A975MCW5-F1
#
_entry.id   AF-A0A975MCW5-F1
#
_cell.length_a   1.000
_cell.length_b   1.000
_cell.length_c   1.000
_cell.angle_alpha   90.00
_cell.angle_beta   90.00
_cell.angle_gamma   90.00
#
_symmetry.space_group_name_H-M   'P 1'
#
loop_
_entity.id
_entity.type
_entity.pdbx_description
1 polymer ?
#
loop_
_entity_poly.entity_id
_entity_poly.type
_entity_poly.pdbx_seq_one_letter_code
_entity_poly.pdbx_strand_id
1 'polypeptide(L)'
;MVETIHDLRRRAPLHFWNRAENARACAYVLWQLIDDPPDVSTLNYDGSASYAMSEAFDRESSFAIESILKAAVAAQREADGNKEPPPSRHDVGELWSLAQLPRPDEDDRTRLMLLTEMLYWSARYAAPLPGKKAEDRMDAIAERAKRRKRKDGGMFVALAPWTWDHFERMYQVAHQACFEALDRRPGRRKWAEDTLGEGDGNLIE
;
A
#
# COMPACT_ATOMS: atom_id res chain seq x y z
N MET A 1 -12.16 3.97 30.22
CA MET A 1 -11.55 5.03 29.40
C MET A 1 -12.51 5.37 28.28
N VAL A 2 -12.80 6.65 28.06
CA VAL A 2 -13.60 7.11 26.90
C VAL A 2 -12.69 7.07 25.68
N GLU A 3 -13.10 6.37 24.64
CA GLU A 3 -12.35 6.24 23.39
C GLU A 3 -12.41 7.56 22.62
N THR A 4 -11.27 8.10 22.19
CA THR A 4 -11.23 9.36 21.46
C THR A 4 -11.54 9.16 19.97
N ILE A 5 -11.96 10.21 19.27
CA ILE A 5 -12.13 10.18 17.81
C ILE A 5 -10.83 9.75 17.10
N HIS A 6 -9.67 10.11 17.66
CA HIS A 6 -8.38 9.69 17.12
C HIS A 6 -8.18 8.18 17.23
N ASP A 7 -8.56 7.57 18.35
CA ASP A 7 -8.48 6.12 18.55
C ASP A 7 -9.41 5.38 17.59
N LEU A 8 -10.63 5.91 17.38
CA LEU A 8 -11.59 5.39 16.40
C LEU A 8 -11.04 5.42 14.97
N ARG A 9 -10.40 6.52 14.57
CA ARG A 9 -9.83 6.66 13.22
C ARG A 9 -8.62 5.75 12.99
N ARG A 10 -7.84 5.45 14.03
CA ARG A 10 -6.67 4.55 13.95
C ARG A 10 -7.04 3.10 13.72
N ARG A 11 -8.30 2.72 13.95
CA ARG A 11 -8.82 1.38 13.70
C ARG A 11 -9.81 1.29 12.54
N ALA A 12 -10.30 2.42 12.02
CA ALA A 12 -11.34 2.44 11.01
C ALA A 12 -10.79 2.03 9.63
N PRO A 13 -11.22 0.89 9.05
CA PRO A 13 -10.71 0.42 7.75
C PRO A 13 -10.96 1.43 6.63
N LEU A 14 -12.16 2.02 6.60
CA LEU A 14 -12.55 3.00 5.58
C LEU A 14 -11.74 4.30 5.64
N HIS A 15 -11.19 4.65 6.81
CA HIS A 15 -10.30 5.81 6.93
C HIS A 15 -8.98 5.57 6.20
N PHE A 16 -8.42 4.37 6.32
CA PHE A 16 -7.21 3.97 5.58
C PHE A 16 -7.50 3.79 4.09
N TRP A 17 -8.63 3.17 3.74
CA TRP A 17 -9.03 3.00 2.34
C TRP A 17 -9.19 4.34 1.60
N ASN A 18 -9.88 5.33 2.19
CA ASN A 18 -10.01 6.66 1.57
C ASN A 18 -8.64 7.32 1.30
N ARG A 19 -7.67 7.13 2.20
CA ARG A 19 -6.30 7.63 1.99
C ARG A 19 -5.59 6.88 0.86
N ALA A 20 -5.80 5.57 0.78
CA ALA A 20 -5.26 4.73 -0.27
C ALA A 20 -5.79 5.15 -1.65
N GLU A 21 -7.09 5.40 -1.78
CA GLU A 21 -7.72 5.84 -3.03
C GLU A 21 -7.21 7.22 -3.47
N ASN A 22 -7.11 8.17 -2.55
CA ASN A 22 -6.54 9.48 -2.86
C ASN A 22 -5.09 9.38 -3.36
N ALA A 23 -4.27 8.57 -2.69
CA ALA A 23 -2.87 8.35 -3.07
C ALA A 23 -2.75 7.62 -4.42
N ARG A 24 -3.62 6.64 -4.67
CA ARG A 24 -3.71 5.92 -5.95
C ARG A 24 -4.06 6.87 -7.10
N ALA A 25 -5.03 7.77 -6.91
CA ALA A 25 -5.37 8.78 -7.89
C ALA A 25 -4.20 9.73 -8.18
N CYS A 26 -3.50 10.21 -7.14
CA CYS A 26 -2.30 11.02 -7.30
C CYS A 26 -1.19 10.26 -8.05
N ALA A 27 -0.93 9.00 -7.69
CA ALA A 27 0.05 8.16 -8.36
C ALA A 27 -0.27 7.99 -9.85
N TYR A 28 -1.54 7.80 -10.21
CA TYR A 28 -1.95 7.69 -11.61
C TYR A 28 -1.60 8.94 -12.42
N VAL A 29 -1.96 10.11 -11.89
CA VAL A 29 -1.67 11.39 -12.55
C VAL A 29 -0.16 11.58 -12.72
N LEU A 30 0.63 11.29 -11.68
CA LEU A 30 2.09 11.42 -11.72
C LEU A 30 2.71 10.47 -12.74
N TRP A 31 2.20 9.23 -12.83
CA TRP A 31 2.66 8.25 -13.81
C TRP A 31 2.42 8.71 -15.25
N GLN A 32 1.25 9.28 -15.54
CA GLN A 32 0.92 9.83 -16.86
C GLN A 32 1.85 10.98 -17.28
N LEU A 33 2.39 11.72 -16.31
CA LEU A 33 3.29 12.86 -16.55
C LEU A 33 4.77 12.46 -16.68
N ILE A 34 5.13 11.18 -16.58
CA ILE A 34 6.53 10.74 -16.69
C ILE A 34 7.07 10.96 -18.10
N ASP A 35 6.28 10.59 -19.11
CA ASP A 35 6.68 10.66 -20.52
C ASP A 35 6.53 12.07 -21.13
N ASP A 36 5.60 12.87 -20.60
CA ASP A 36 5.36 14.27 -20.97
C ASP A 36 5.28 15.15 -19.72
N PRO A 37 6.43 15.43 -19.07
CA PRO A 37 6.45 16.18 -17.82
C PRO A 37 6.22 17.68 -18.04
N PRO A 38 5.66 18.40 -17.05
CA PRO A 38 5.47 19.83 -17.15
C PRO A 38 6.80 20.59 -17.28
N ASP A 39 6.77 21.76 -17.93
CA ASP A 39 7.91 22.68 -17.93
C ASP A 39 8.15 23.22 -16.50
N VAL A 40 9.34 22.92 -15.97
CA VAL A 40 9.80 23.32 -14.63
C VAL A 40 10.91 24.36 -14.69
N SER A 41 11.20 24.94 -15.86
CA SER A 41 12.28 25.92 -16.04
C SER A 41 12.17 27.13 -15.11
N THR A 42 10.95 27.55 -14.77
CA THR A 42 10.68 28.66 -13.85
C THR A 42 10.95 28.34 -12.38
N LEU A 43 11.17 27.06 -12.03
CA LEU A 43 11.41 26.62 -10.65
C LEU A 43 12.88 26.66 -10.25
N ASN A 44 13.80 27.06 -11.14
CA ASN A 44 15.26 26.94 -10.94
C ASN A 44 15.65 25.51 -10.51
N TYR A 45 14.98 24.51 -11.08
CA TYR A 45 15.24 23.10 -10.79
C TYR A 45 16.26 22.55 -11.79
N ASP A 46 17.44 22.17 -11.31
CA ASP A 46 18.55 21.66 -12.14
C ASP A 46 18.40 20.18 -12.52
N GLY A 47 17.35 19.50 -12.05
CA GLY A 47 17.08 18.08 -12.35
C GLY A 47 16.16 17.87 -13.56
N SER A 48 15.88 16.60 -13.88
CA SER A 48 14.88 16.26 -14.90
C SER A 48 13.48 16.21 -14.29
N ALA A 49 12.52 16.90 -14.90
CA ALA A 49 11.12 16.83 -14.52
C ALA A 49 10.57 15.40 -14.59
N SER A 50 10.96 14.61 -15.58
CA SER A 50 10.55 13.19 -15.70
C SER A 50 11.05 12.34 -14.52
N TYR A 51 12.29 12.57 -14.06
CA TYR A 51 12.81 11.89 -12.87
C TYR A 51 12.05 12.31 -11.61
N ALA A 52 11.76 13.61 -11.46
CA ALA A 52 10.95 14.10 -10.34
C ALA A 52 9.53 13.49 -10.33
N MET A 53 8.89 13.35 -11.50
CA MET A 53 7.58 12.69 -11.63
C MET A 53 7.66 11.19 -11.30
N SER A 54 8.71 10.50 -11.76
CA SER A 54 8.93 9.08 -11.43
C SER A 54 9.09 8.87 -9.93
N GLU A 55 9.93 9.68 -9.26
CA GLU A 55 10.11 9.59 -7.81
C GLU A 55 8.84 9.98 -7.04
N ALA A 56 8.05 10.93 -7.55
CA ALA A 56 6.76 11.27 -6.97
C ALA A 56 5.76 10.12 -7.12
N PHE A 57 5.70 9.47 -8.28
CA PHE A 57 4.90 8.27 -8.52
C PHE A 57 5.28 7.15 -7.54
N ASP A 58 6.57 6.86 -7.37
CA ASP A 58 7.05 5.84 -6.45
C ASP A 58 6.63 6.13 -5.00
N ARG A 59 6.69 7.41 -4.57
CA ARG A 59 6.27 7.83 -3.24
C ARG A 59 4.76 7.67 -3.01
N GLU A 60 3.93 8.18 -3.91
CA GLU A 60 2.47 8.10 -3.75
C GLU A 60 1.95 6.66 -3.89
N SER A 61 2.51 5.87 -4.81
CA SER A 61 2.17 4.45 -4.94
C SER A 61 2.58 3.64 -3.70
N SER A 62 3.74 3.92 -3.11
CA SER A 62 4.15 3.31 -1.82
C SER A 62 3.16 3.64 -0.70
N PHE A 63 2.73 4.90 -0.61
CA PHE A 63 1.76 5.34 0.39
C PHE A 63 0.37 4.74 0.16
N ALA A 64 -0.04 4.59 -1.10
CA ALA A 64 -1.29 3.91 -1.47
C ALA A 64 -1.26 2.44 -1.03
N ILE A 65 -0.18 1.70 -1.34
CA ILE A 65 -0.02 0.30 -0.93
C ILE A 65 -0.01 0.15 0.59
N GLU A 66 0.75 0.99 1.32
CA GLU A 66 0.76 0.98 2.78
C GLU A 66 -0.65 1.17 3.35
N SER A 67 -1.38 2.15 2.80
CA SER A 67 -2.70 2.54 3.28
C SER A 67 -3.74 1.44 3.02
N ILE A 68 -3.75 0.83 1.83
CA ILE A 68 -4.71 -0.25 1.53
C ILE A 68 -4.42 -1.52 2.34
N LEU A 69 -3.15 -1.83 2.60
CA LEU A 69 -2.79 -2.94 3.49
C LEU A 69 -3.22 -2.67 4.93
N LYS A 70 -3.05 -1.44 5.44
CA LYS A 70 -3.60 -1.05 6.75
C LYS A 70 -5.11 -1.12 6.79
N ALA A 71 -5.80 -0.78 5.70
CA ALA A 71 -7.24 -0.95 5.58
C ALA A 71 -7.62 -2.45 5.66
N ALA A 72 -6.92 -3.32 4.94
CA ALA A 72 -7.15 -4.76 4.97
C ALA A 72 -6.91 -5.37 6.36
N VAL A 73 -5.80 -5.03 7.02
CA VAL A 73 -5.51 -5.46 8.41
C VAL A 73 -6.59 -4.97 9.38
N ALA A 74 -6.98 -3.70 9.27
CA ALA A 74 -8.03 -3.13 10.12
C ALA A 74 -9.37 -3.85 9.90
N ALA A 75 -9.75 -4.12 8.64
CA ALA A 75 -10.99 -4.79 8.29
C ALA A 75 -11.03 -6.23 8.82
N GLN A 76 -9.91 -6.96 8.73
CA GLN A 76 -9.79 -8.31 9.26
C GLN A 76 -9.93 -8.31 10.78
N ARG A 77 -9.21 -7.42 11.47
CA ARG A 77 -9.31 -7.29 12.93
C ARG A 77 -10.72 -6.92 13.36
N GLU A 78 -11.39 -6.01 12.65
CA GLU A 78 -12.78 -5.66 12.91
C GLU A 78 -13.71 -6.88 12.74
N ALA A 79 -13.52 -7.67 11.68
CA ALA A 79 -14.28 -8.91 11.46
C ALA A 79 -14.04 -9.96 12.54
N ASP A 80 -12.81 -10.05 13.06
CA ASP A 80 -12.42 -10.97 14.14
C ASP A 80 -12.79 -10.45 15.54
N GLY A 81 -13.39 -9.25 15.64
CA GLY A 81 -13.72 -8.61 16.92
C GLY A 81 -12.49 -8.05 17.67
N ASN A 82 -11.33 -7.97 17.03
CA ASN A 82 -10.11 -7.40 17.55
C ASN A 82 -10.10 -5.86 17.39
N LYS A 83 -9.88 -5.15 18.50
CA LYS A 83 -9.87 -3.68 18.54
C LYS A 83 -8.47 -3.05 18.36
N GLU A 84 -7.43 -3.85 18.18
CA GLU A 84 -6.07 -3.36 18.00
C GLU A 84 -5.91 -2.61 16.67
N PRO A 85 -5.35 -1.39 16.67
CA PRO A 85 -5.08 -0.67 15.43
C PRO A 85 -3.95 -1.35 14.64
N PRO A 86 -3.94 -1.28 13.30
CA PRO A 86 -2.82 -1.76 12.49
C PRO A 86 -1.49 -1.23 13.02
N PRO A 87 -0.38 -1.97 12.84
CA PRO A 87 0.93 -1.55 13.31
C PRO A 87 1.26 -0.12 12.86
N SER A 88 1.88 0.65 13.74
CA SER A 88 2.39 1.98 13.40
C SER A 88 3.60 1.92 12.46
N ARG A 89 4.23 0.76 12.33
CA ARG A 89 5.39 0.54 11.44
C ARG A 89 4.96 0.62 9.97
N HIS A 90 5.91 1.03 9.13
CA HIS A 90 5.72 1.25 7.68
C HIS A 90 6.29 0.08 6.86
N ASP A 91 6.44 -1.09 7.49
CA ASP A 91 6.93 -2.29 6.81
C ASP A 91 5.81 -2.90 5.97
N VAL A 92 5.90 -2.70 4.66
CA VAL A 92 4.88 -3.13 3.71
C VAL A 92 4.84 -4.66 3.60
N GLY A 93 5.98 -5.35 3.77
CA GLY A 93 6.03 -6.82 3.76
C GLY A 93 5.41 -7.46 5.00
N GLU A 94 5.63 -6.85 6.17
CA GLU A 94 4.95 -7.23 7.42
C GLU A 94 3.44 -7.00 7.29
N LEU A 95 3.02 -5.84 6.78
CA LEU A 95 1.61 -5.52 6.55
C LEU A 95 0.95 -6.47 5.55
N TRP A 96 1.64 -6.87 4.48
CA TRP A 96 1.16 -7.87 3.52
C TRP A 96 0.85 -9.21 4.19
N SER A 97 1.75 -9.64 5.08
CA SER A 97 1.59 -10.90 5.84
C SER A 97 0.47 -10.80 6.88
N LEU A 98 0.38 -9.65 7.58
CA LEU A 98 -0.68 -9.40 8.57
C LEU A 98 -2.07 -9.29 7.93
N ALA A 99 -2.14 -8.82 6.69
CA ALA A 99 -3.35 -8.82 5.88
C ALA A 99 -3.68 -10.21 5.31
N GLN A 100 -2.96 -11.26 5.71
CA GLN A 100 -3.20 -12.66 5.30
C GLN A 100 -3.28 -12.84 3.78
N LEU A 101 -2.54 -12.00 3.03
CA LEU A 101 -2.55 -12.04 1.58
C LEU A 101 -1.73 -13.24 1.06
N PRO A 102 -1.96 -13.68 -0.19
CA PRO A 102 -1.16 -14.73 -0.81
C PRO A 102 0.33 -14.44 -0.72
N ARG A 103 1.13 -15.49 -0.54
CA ARG A 103 2.59 -15.34 -0.46
C ARG A 103 3.11 -14.70 -1.75
N PRO A 104 3.79 -13.54 -1.67
CA PRO A 104 4.30 -12.88 -2.87
C PRO A 104 5.44 -13.69 -3.49
N ASP A 105 5.56 -13.63 -4.80
CA ASP A 105 6.70 -14.19 -5.53
C ASP A 105 8.01 -13.43 -5.19
N GLU A 106 9.13 -13.81 -5.80
CA GLU A 106 10.42 -13.16 -5.48
C GLU A 106 10.50 -11.69 -5.91
N ASP A 107 9.89 -11.35 -7.05
CA ASP A 107 9.92 -9.99 -7.57
C ASP A 107 9.01 -9.07 -6.74
N ASP A 108 7.81 -9.53 -6.38
CA ASP A 108 6.87 -8.79 -5.55
C ASP A 108 7.39 -8.65 -4.12
N ARG A 109 8.10 -9.64 -3.57
CA ARG A 109 8.84 -9.47 -2.31
C ARG A 109 9.87 -8.35 -2.41
N THR A 110 10.57 -8.27 -3.54
CA THR A 110 11.55 -7.21 -3.77
C THR A 110 10.87 -5.84 -3.89
N ARG A 111 9.73 -5.76 -4.60
CA ARG A 111 8.92 -4.53 -4.68
C ARG A 111 8.44 -4.09 -3.30
N LEU A 112 7.88 -4.97 -2.48
CA LEU A 112 7.44 -4.65 -1.11
C LEU A 112 8.57 -4.08 -0.25
N MET A 113 9.80 -4.61 -0.39
CA MET A 113 10.98 -4.06 0.28
C MET A 113 11.32 -2.65 -0.21
N LEU A 114 11.31 -2.42 -1.53
CA LEU A 114 11.57 -1.09 -2.11
C LEU A 114 10.51 -0.06 -1.70
N LEU A 115 9.22 -0.43 -1.66
CA LEU A 115 8.16 0.46 -1.17
C LEU A 115 8.38 0.83 0.31
N THR A 116 8.78 -0.15 1.12
CA THR A 116 9.10 0.10 2.53
C THR A 116 10.23 1.14 2.67
N GLU A 117 11.29 0.98 1.88
CA GLU A 117 12.40 1.94 1.83
C GLU A 117 11.93 3.34 1.39
N MET A 118 11.14 3.41 0.32
CA MET A 118 10.60 4.67 -0.19
C MET A 118 9.78 5.41 0.87
N LEU A 119 8.97 4.71 1.67
CA LEU A 119 8.21 5.32 2.76
C LEU A 119 9.14 5.96 3.80
N TYR A 120 10.23 5.30 4.19
CA TYR A 120 11.20 5.84 5.14
C TYR A 120 11.94 7.08 4.62
N TRP A 121 12.25 7.13 3.31
CA TRP A 121 13.00 8.23 2.71
C TRP A 121 12.13 9.39 2.20
N SER A 122 10.82 9.19 2.03
CA SER A 122 9.89 10.21 1.53
C SER A 122 9.63 11.41 2.47
N ALA A 123 10.37 11.53 3.58
CA ALA A 123 10.26 12.59 4.60
C ALA A 123 8.88 12.74 5.27
N ARG A 124 7.91 11.87 4.97
CA ARG A 124 6.60 11.82 5.67
C ARG A 124 6.68 11.17 7.05
N TYR A 125 7.73 10.39 7.29
CA TYR A 125 7.99 9.70 8.54
C TYR A 125 9.35 10.10 9.09
N ALA A 126 9.52 10.02 10.41
CA ALA A 126 10.81 10.23 11.03
C ALA A 126 11.84 9.28 10.37
N ALA A 127 13.02 9.81 10.03
CA ALA A 127 14.10 9.02 9.47
C ALA A 127 14.30 7.72 10.28
N PRO A 128 14.61 6.58 9.63
CA PRO A 128 14.74 5.32 10.34
C PRO A 128 15.65 5.47 11.55
N LEU A 129 15.15 5.08 12.73
CA LEU A 129 15.91 5.18 13.97
C LEU A 129 17.20 4.34 13.84
N PRO A 130 18.36 4.88 14.25
CA PRO A 130 19.60 4.12 14.21
C PRO A 130 19.45 2.84 15.03
N GLY A 131 19.91 1.72 14.47
CA GLY A 131 19.82 0.42 15.12
C GLY A 131 20.04 -0.74 14.16
N LYS A 132 20.55 -1.84 14.70
CA LYS A 132 20.97 -3.04 13.96
C LYS A 132 19.94 -3.54 12.94
N LYS A 133 18.64 -3.48 13.24
CA LYS A 133 17.58 -3.90 12.31
C LYS A 133 17.38 -2.99 11.09
N ALA A 134 17.63 -1.70 11.24
CA ALA A 134 17.57 -0.75 10.12
C ALA A 134 18.83 -0.92 9.24
N GLU A 135 20.00 -1.06 9.88
CA GLU A 135 21.27 -1.36 9.22
C GLU A 135 21.22 -2.68 8.46
N ASP A 136 20.77 -3.78 9.08
CA ASP A 136 20.62 -5.09 8.44
C ASP A 136 19.70 -5.04 7.21
N ARG A 137 18.66 -4.19 7.21
CA ARG A 137 17.77 -3.98 6.05
C ARG A 137 18.47 -3.20 4.94
N MET A 138 19.15 -2.11 5.29
CA MET A 138 19.92 -1.31 4.33
C MET A 138 21.04 -2.13 3.72
N ASP A 139 21.70 -2.99 4.50
CA ASP A 139 22.71 -3.93 4.04
C ASP A 139 22.10 -5.00 3.13
N ALA A 140 20.93 -5.55 3.45
CA ALA A 140 20.25 -6.50 2.57
C ALA A 140 19.86 -5.89 1.20
N ILE A 141 19.43 -4.62 1.21
CA ILE A 141 19.12 -3.84 0.00
C ILE A 141 20.41 -3.55 -0.77
N ALA A 142 21.45 -3.05 -0.09
CA ALA A 142 22.75 -2.75 -0.67
C ALA A 142 23.43 -3.99 -1.24
N GLU A 143 23.36 -5.15 -0.57
CA GLU A 143 23.88 -6.42 -1.06
C GLU A 143 23.11 -6.91 -2.30
N ARG A 144 21.79 -6.76 -2.34
CA ARG A 144 21.01 -7.04 -3.56
C ARG A 144 21.33 -6.07 -4.70
N ALA A 145 21.55 -4.79 -4.39
CA ALA A 145 22.01 -3.80 -5.37
C ALA A 145 23.43 -4.13 -5.89
N LYS A 146 24.34 -4.62 -5.04
CA LYS A 146 25.70 -5.04 -5.39
C LYS A 146 25.74 -6.32 -6.25
N ARG A 147 24.80 -7.26 -6.05
CA ARG A 147 24.65 -8.48 -6.88
C ARG A 147 24.34 -8.18 -8.36
N ARG A 148 24.01 -6.93 -8.71
CA ARG A 148 23.84 -6.46 -10.10
C ARG A 148 25.13 -6.06 -10.81
N LYS A 149 26.31 -6.38 -10.29
CA LYS A 149 27.56 -6.07 -11.00
C LYS A 149 27.63 -6.84 -12.34
N ARG A 150 27.42 -6.07 -13.41
CA ARG A 150 27.86 -6.27 -14.80
C ARG A 150 27.26 -7.47 -15.54
N LYS A 151 26.27 -7.19 -16.38
CA LYS A 151 26.19 -7.81 -17.70
C LYS A 151 26.93 -6.86 -18.67
N ASP A 152 28.12 -7.28 -19.09
CA ASP A 152 28.98 -6.70 -20.13
C ASP A 152 28.59 -5.32 -20.68
N GLY A 153 29.19 -4.26 -20.13
CA GLY A 153 29.14 -2.91 -20.70
C GLY A 153 27.77 -2.21 -20.75
N GLY A 154 26.70 -2.84 -20.27
CA GLY A 154 25.32 -2.33 -20.37
C GLY A 154 24.80 -1.64 -19.11
N MET A 155 23.87 -0.70 -19.34
CA MET A 155 23.13 0.11 -18.37
C MET A 155 22.48 -0.72 -17.24
N PHE A 156 22.37 -0.16 -16.03
CA PHE A 156 21.78 -0.83 -14.87
C PHE A 156 20.30 -1.17 -15.11
N VAL A 157 19.90 -2.43 -14.95
CA VAL A 157 18.50 -2.88 -15.01
C VAL A 157 17.86 -2.77 -13.61
N ALA A 158 16.67 -2.16 -13.51
CA ALA A 158 15.88 -2.11 -12.28
C ALA A 158 15.52 -3.55 -11.81
N LEU A 159 15.45 -3.78 -10.48
CA LEU A 159 15.55 -5.11 -9.82
C LEU A 159 14.20 -5.80 -9.95
N ALA A 160 13.18 -4.97 -9.95
CA ALA A 160 11.81 -5.25 -10.25
C ALA A 160 11.27 -3.89 -10.71
N PRO A 161 11.04 -3.65 -12.00
CA PRO A 161 10.49 -2.39 -12.45
C PRO A 161 9.17 -2.16 -11.70
N TRP A 162 9.02 -0.95 -11.18
CA TRP A 162 7.80 -0.49 -10.52
C TRP A 162 7.03 0.34 -11.53
N THR A 163 6.04 -0.27 -12.16
CA THR A 163 5.19 0.37 -13.16
C THR A 163 3.77 0.48 -12.62
N TRP A 164 2.94 1.27 -13.30
CA TRP A 164 1.51 1.35 -12.98
C TRP A 164 0.86 -0.03 -12.87
N ASP A 165 1.09 -0.94 -13.83
CA ASP A 165 0.48 -2.26 -13.82
C ASP A 165 0.91 -3.11 -12.61
N HIS A 166 2.18 -3.04 -12.21
CA HIS A 166 2.66 -3.75 -11.03
C HIS A 166 2.02 -3.20 -9.75
N PHE A 167 1.99 -1.86 -9.64
CA PHE A 167 1.32 -1.17 -8.55
C PHE A 167 -0.16 -1.55 -8.46
N GLU A 168 -0.89 -1.41 -9.56
CA GLU A 168 -2.32 -1.64 -9.64
C GLU A 168 -2.66 -3.10 -9.31
N ARG A 169 -1.91 -4.06 -9.83
CA ARG A 169 -2.08 -5.48 -9.50
C ARG A 169 -1.99 -5.73 -8.00
N MET A 170 -0.94 -5.22 -7.35
CA MET A 170 -0.73 -5.41 -5.91
C MET A 170 -1.78 -4.67 -5.08
N TYR A 171 -2.17 -3.47 -5.52
CA TYR A 171 -3.23 -2.68 -4.90
C TYR A 171 -4.55 -3.45 -4.91
N GLN A 172 -4.93 -4.01 -6.06
CA GLN A 172 -6.20 -4.73 -6.21
C GLN A 172 -6.27 -6.00 -5.35
N VAL A 173 -5.17 -6.73 -5.18
CA VAL A 173 -5.11 -7.87 -4.25
C VAL A 173 -5.43 -7.44 -2.82
N ALA A 174 -4.80 -6.36 -2.34
CA ALA A 174 -5.05 -5.83 -1.00
C ALA A 174 -6.45 -5.22 -0.86
N HIS A 175 -6.94 -4.53 -1.90
CA HIS A 175 -8.27 -3.95 -1.97
C HIS A 175 -9.34 -5.03 -1.85
N GLN A 176 -9.25 -6.09 -2.65
CA GLN A 176 -10.16 -7.22 -2.60
C GLN A 176 -10.22 -7.84 -1.20
N ALA A 177 -9.07 -8.11 -0.59
CA ALA A 177 -9.00 -8.67 0.76
C ALA A 177 -9.61 -7.75 1.83
N CYS A 178 -9.49 -6.42 1.67
CA CYS A 178 -10.13 -5.45 2.55
C CYS A 178 -11.66 -5.59 2.50
N PHE A 179 -12.26 -5.59 1.31
CA PHE A 179 -13.71 -5.66 1.17
C PHE A 179 -14.27 -7.04 1.53
N GLU A 180 -13.56 -8.12 1.22
CA GLU A 180 -13.91 -9.46 1.69
C GLU A 180 -13.92 -9.56 3.22
N ALA A 181 -13.00 -8.89 3.91
CA ALA A 181 -13.03 -8.82 5.37
C ALA A 181 -14.18 -7.95 5.88
N LEU A 182 -14.47 -6.82 5.23
CA LEU A 182 -15.60 -5.95 5.59
C LEU A 182 -16.96 -6.64 5.43
N ASP A 183 -17.10 -7.56 4.47
CA ASP A 183 -18.31 -8.34 4.24
C ASP A 183 -18.53 -9.44 5.28
N ARG A 184 -17.45 -9.92 5.92
CA ARG A 184 -17.51 -10.92 7.00
C ARG A 184 -17.94 -10.34 8.35
N ARG A 185 -18.07 -9.02 8.48
CA ARG A 185 -18.34 -8.38 9.77
C ARG A 185 -19.66 -8.84 10.39
N PRO A 186 -19.67 -9.20 11.69
CA PRO A 186 -20.89 -9.56 12.39
C PRO A 186 -21.88 -8.38 12.37
N GLY A 187 -23.10 -8.64 11.88
CA GLY A 187 -24.15 -7.63 11.72
C GLY A 187 -24.48 -7.25 10.28
N ARG A 188 -23.54 -7.37 9.32
CA ARG A 188 -23.82 -7.10 7.90
C ARG A 188 -24.59 -8.24 7.24
N ARG A 189 -24.23 -9.50 7.55
CA ARG A 189 -25.01 -10.69 7.16
C ARG A 189 -26.39 -10.72 7.82
N LYS A 190 -26.46 -10.40 9.11
CA LYS A 190 -27.74 -10.36 9.83
C LYS A 190 -28.68 -9.29 9.25
N TRP A 191 -28.19 -8.10 8.90
CA TRP A 191 -29.01 -7.11 8.19
C TRP A 191 -29.43 -7.61 6.80
N ALA A 192 -28.55 -8.24 6.02
CA ALA A 192 -28.92 -8.80 4.73
C ALA A 192 -29.96 -9.94 4.84
N GLU A 193 -29.83 -10.83 5.83
CA GLU A 193 -30.78 -11.90 6.14
C GLU A 193 -32.10 -11.37 6.69
N ASP A 194 -32.07 -10.34 7.54
CA ASP A 194 -33.28 -9.69 8.10
C ASP A 194 -34.00 -8.80 7.06
N THR A 195 -33.28 -8.27 6.07
CA THR A 195 -33.84 -7.38 5.03
C THR A 195 -34.22 -8.13 3.74
N LEU A 196 -33.61 -9.29 3.49
CA LEU A 196 -33.92 -10.19 2.36
C LEU A 196 -34.57 -11.50 2.81
N GLY A 197 -35.01 -11.57 4.07
CA GLY A 197 -35.69 -12.72 4.65
C GLY A 197 -36.95 -13.08 3.87
N GLU A 198 -36.97 -14.32 3.42
CA GLU A 198 -38.16 -15.14 3.15
C GLU A 198 -39.23 -14.43 2.31
N GLY A 199 -38.94 -14.29 1.00
CA GLY A 199 -39.99 -14.27 -0.01
C GLY A 199 -40.70 -15.62 0.01
N ASP A 200 -41.64 -15.77 0.96
CA ASP A 200 -42.60 -16.86 1.02
C ASP A 200 -43.25 -16.99 -0.35
N GLY A 201 -43.00 -18.13 -0.98
CA GLY A 201 -43.75 -18.58 -2.12
C GLY A 201 -45.19 -18.81 -1.67
N ASN A 202 -46.08 -17.85 -1.92
CA ASN A 202 -47.49 -18.10 -2.12
C ASN A 202 -48.21 -16.87 -2.62
N LEU A 203 -49.26 -17.14 -3.41
CA LEU A 203 -50.28 -16.22 -3.95
C LEU A 203 -49.96 -15.61 -5.31
N ILE A 204 -50.12 -16.41 -6.37
CA ILE A 204 -51.08 -16.11 -7.44
C ILE A 204 -51.72 -17.43 -7.90
N GLU A 205 -52.93 -17.71 -7.43
CA GLU A 205 -53.98 -18.37 -8.24
C GLU A 205 -54.89 -17.27 -8.82
#